data_AF-A0A8J7NG88-F1
#
_entry.id   AF-A0A8J7NG88-F1
#
_cell.length_a   1.000
_cell.length_b   1.000
_cell.length_c   1.000
_cell.angle_alpha   90.00
_cell.angle_beta   90.00
_cell.angle_gamma   90.00
#
_symmetry.space_group_name_H-M   'P 1'
#
loop_
_entity.id
_entity.type
_entity.pdbx_description
1 polymer ?
#
loop_
_entity_poly.entity_id
_entity_poly.type
_entity_poly.pdbx_seq_one_letter_code
_entity_poly.pdbx_strand_id
1 'polypeptide(L)'
;LLVLSMALLFLPKILGVVRALAKPDLRRDFGGARRILGGAGVEVVLSALYAPVLMLFQVQQVFEILSGRDSGWSAQSRDAEKMSWAQAVRKHWPHAVAGLVCAVAVVWFAPEQLVWVSPVLLGLILAPILSRASGHRADKGILTLLYIPEDRRPPAVARRAAALRPALRQVADMTPARLLRDPEALQRHLASDPTDGSEGRRSLDRITARAKIAEAATPEEAVSWLTRTELVALLGSPDLLVEAGQESRFRGVMTPLQRG
;
A
#
# COMPACT_ATOMS: atom_id res chain seq x y z
N LEU A 1 8.53 39.28 -2.55
CA LEU A 1 8.92 37.86 -2.39
C LEU A 1 7.81 37.03 -1.73
N LEU A 2 7.38 37.36 -0.50
CA LEU A 2 6.40 36.58 0.27
C LEU A 2 5.07 36.34 -0.48
N VAL A 3 4.49 37.37 -1.08
CA VAL A 3 3.24 37.24 -1.86
C VAL A 3 3.41 36.30 -3.05
N LEU A 4 4.57 36.37 -3.74
CA LEU A 4 4.89 35.49 -4.85
C LEU A 4 5.05 34.04 -4.39
N SER A 5 5.73 33.80 -3.26
CA SER A 5 5.87 32.47 -2.66
C SER A 5 4.52 31.88 -2.24
N MET A 6 3.68 32.66 -1.57
CA MET A 6 2.32 32.26 -1.20
C MET A 6 1.48 31.95 -2.46
N ALA A 7 1.57 32.80 -3.48
CA ALA A 7 0.87 32.56 -4.74
C ALA A 7 1.30 31.24 -5.38
N LEU A 8 2.61 30.98 -5.56
CA LEU A 8 3.08 29.72 -6.15
C LEU A 8 2.64 28.48 -5.35
N LEU A 9 2.66 28.54 -4.02
CA LEU A 9 2.27 27.42 -3.16
C LEU A 9 0.78 27.11 -3.24
N PHE A 10 -0.08 28.14 -3.26
CA PHE A 10 -1.54 27.96 -3.22
C PHE A 10 -2.21 27.94 -4.59
N LEU A 11 -1.57 28.48 -5.64
CA LEU A 11 -2.10 28.56 -7.00
C LEU A 11 -2.66 27.22 -7.51
N PRO A 12 -1.96 26.08 -7.45
CA PRO A 12 -2.51 24.82 -7.94
C PRO A 12 -3.78 24.41 -7.20
N LYS A 13 -3.86 24.67 -5.89
CA LYS A 13 -5.04 24.38 -5.07
C LYS A 13 -6.22 25.28 -5.44
N ILE A 14 -5.96 26.58 -5.61
CA ILE A 14 -6.98 27.56 -6.03
C ILE A 14 -7.52 27.18 -7.41
N LEU A 15 -6.65 26.86 -8.37
CA LEU A 15 -7.05 26.43 -9.71
C LEU A 15 -7.91 25.15 -9.66
N GLY A 16 -7.55 24.18 -8.82
CA GLY A 16 -8.34 22.97 -8.60
C GLY A 16 -9.75 23.26 -8.09
N VAL A 17 -9.88 24.11 -7.07
CA VAL A 17 -11.18 24.53 -6.49
C VAL A 17 -12.01 25.30 -7.52
N VAL A 18 -11.40 26.27 -8.21
CA VAL A 18 -12.07 27.05 -9.26
C VAL A 18 -12.58 26.14 -10.37
N ARG A 19 -11.76 25.20 -10.86
CA ARG A 19 -12.16 24.22 -11.87
C ARG A 19 -13.33 23.35 -11.38
N ALA A 20 -13.28 22.88 -10.13
CA ALA A 20 -14.33 22.07 -9.54
C ALA A 20 -15.66 22.85 -9.38
N LEU A 21 -15.60 24.15 -9.12
CA LEU A 21 -16.78 25.01 -9.01
C LEU A 21 -17.37 25.45 -10.36
N ALA A 22 -16.50 25.70 -11.34
CA ALA A 22 -16.86 26.20 -12.67
C ALA A 22 -17.53 25.13 -13.55
N LYS A 23 -17.18 23.85 -13.37
CA LYS A 23 -17.79 22.74 -14.14
C LYS A 23 -18.99 22.15 -13.40
N PRO A 24 -20.23 22.27 -13.91
CA PRO A 24 -21.43 21.78 -13.22
C PRO A 24 -21.40 20.27 -12.91
N ASP A 25 -20.91 19.46 -13.85
CA ASP A 25 -20.81 18.00 -13.67
C ASP A 25 -19.85 17.65 -12.53
N LEU A 26 -18.64 18.22 -12.57
CA LEU A 26 -17.63 18.00 -11.54
C LEU A 26 -18.12 18.50 -10.17
N ARG A 27 -18.75 19.67 -10.13
CA ARG A 27 -19.36 20.21 -8.92
C ARG A 27 -20.39 19.26 -8.33
N ARG A 28 -21.24 18.66 -9.16
CA ARG A 28 -22.25 17.67 -8.74
C ARG A 28 -21.59 16.40 -8.21
N ASP A 29 -20.52 15.94 -8.86
CA ASP A 29 -19.80 14.74 -8.45
C ASP A 29 -19.08 14.90 -7.10
N PHE A 30 -18.56 16.10 -6.81
CA PHE A 30 -18.07 16.48 -5.48
C PHE A 30 -19.21 16.78 -4.45
N GLY A 31 -20.48 16.72 -4.85
CA GLY A 31 -21.65 16.96 -3.99
C GLY A 31 -21.95 18.42 -3.67
N GLY A 32 -21.55 19.33 -4.55
CA GLY A 32 -21.92 20.75 -4.53
C GLY A 32 -20.82 21.70 -4.05
N ALA A 33 -21.04 22.99 -4.28
CA ALA A 33 -20.07 24.05 -3.96
C ALA A 33 -19.70 24.13 -2.48
N ARG A 34 -20.69 23.99 -1.58
CA ARG A 34 -20.45 24.03 -0.11
C ARG A 34 -19.50 22.93 0.34
N ARG A 35 -19.60 21.74 -0.26
CA ARG A 35 -18.75 20.60 0.09
C ARG A 35 -17.34 20.76 -0.45
N ILE A 36 -17.19 21.34 -1.65
CA ILE A 36 -15.88 21.70 -2.21
C ILE A 36 -15.18 22.73 -1.32
N LEU A 37 -15.85 23.85 -0.99
CA LEU A 37 -15.27 24.91 -0.17
C LEU A 37 -14.97 24.43 1.26
N GLY A 38 -15.90 23.70 1.88
CA GLY A 38 -15.67 23.12 3.20
C GLY A 38 -14.56 22.06 3.19
N GLY A 39 -14.48 21.22 2.16
CA GLY A 39 -13.39 20.26 1.97
C GLY A 39 -12.04 20.94 1.83
N ALA A 40 -11.95 21.98 1.00
CA ALA A 40 -10.73 22.77 0.83
C ALA A 40 -10.28 23.41 2.15
N GLY A 41 -11.21 23.94 2.95
CA GLY A 41 -10.92 24.49 4.28
C GLY A 41 -10.43 23.43 5.27
N VAL A 42 -11.12 22.30 5.37
CA VAL A 42 -10.70 21.16 6.20
C VAL A 42 -9.33 20.65 5.77
N GLU A 43 -9.06 20.58 4.48
CA GLU A 43 -7.77 20.19 3.94
C GLU A 43 -6.67 21.18 4.34
N VAL A 44 -6.91 22.50 4.30
CA VAL A 44 -5.94 23.49 4.78
C VAL A 44 -5.62 23.29 6.26
N VAL A 45 -6.65 23.10 7.09
CA VAL A 45 -6.47 22.87 8.53
C VAL A 45 -5.68 21.59 8.79
N LEU A 46 -6.08 20.48 8.17
CA LEU A 46 -5.37 19.20 8.34
C LEU A 46 -3.93 19.28 7.82
N SER A 47 -3.68 19.92 6.68
CA SER A 47 -2.32 20.12 6.17
C SER A 47 -1.45 20.92 7.15
N ALA A 48 -2.00 21.97 7.76
CA ALA A 48 -1.29 22.74 8.78
C ALA A 48 -0.96 21.90 10.03
N LEU A 49 -1.88 21.03 10.45
CA LEU A 49 -1.66 20.12 11.58
C LEU A 49 -0.68 18.98 11.26
N TYR A 50 -0.69 18.47 10.02
CA TYR A 50 0.19 17.38 9.60
C TYR A 50 1.62 17.82 9.31
N ALA A 51 1.82 19.02 8.80
CA ALA A 51 3.14 19.57 8.46
C ALA A 51 4.19 19.37 9.58
N PRO A 52 3.96 19.75 10.84
CA PRO A 52 4.94 19.55 11.92
C PRO A 52 5.19 18.08 12.26
N VAL A 53 4.16 17.23 12.16
CA VAL A 53 4.29 15.79 12.41
C VAL A 53 5.19 15.16 11.35
N LEU A 54 4.96 15.50 10.08
CA LEU A 54 5.78 15.03 8.97
C LEU A 54 7.22 15.55 9.06
N MET A 55 7.42 16.79 9.48
CA MET A 55 8.75 17.38 9.68
C MET A 55 9.55 16.60 10.73
N LEU A 56 8.96 16.29 11.89
CA LEU A 56 9.65 15.49 12.91
C LEU A 56 9.93 14.06 12.43
N PHE A 57 9.01 13.48 11.66
CA PHE A 57 9.22 12.15 11.07
C PHE A 57 10.42 12.16 10.11
N GLN A 58 10.55 13.19 9.27
CA GLN A 58 11.69 13.34 8.37
C GLN A 58 13.02 13.48 9.13
N VAL A 59 13.04 14.26 10.22
CA VAL A 59 14.23 14.38 11.07
C VAL A 59 14.62 13.05 11.72
N GLN A 60 13.63 12.28 12.21
CA GLN A 60 13.86 10.95 12.77
C GLN A 60 14.48 10.01 11.73
N GLN A 61 13.95 9.99 10.51
CA GLN A 61 14.47 9.15 9.43
C GLN A 61 15.93 9.48 9.10
N VAL A 62 16.29 10.76 9.04
CA VAL A 62 17.68 11.19 8.83
C VAL A 62 18.58 10.69 9.96
N PHE A 63 18.13 10.82 11.22
CA PHE A 63 18.89 10.36 12.38
C PHE A 63 19.07 8.84 12.40
N GLU A 64 18.04 8.07 12.04
CA GLU A 64 18.10 6.62 11.94
C GLU A 64 19.11 6.16 10.89
N ILE A 65 19.08 6.77 9.70
CA ILE A 65 20.05 6.49 8.62
C ILE A 65 21.48 6.79 9.07
N LEU A 66 21.71 7.95 9.69
CA LEU A 66 23.04 8.32 10.21
C LEU A 66 23.51 7.38 11.32
N SER A 67 22.57 6.81 12.09
CA SER A 67 22.86 5.83 13.14
C SER A 67 23.02 4.39 12.60
N GLY A 68 22.99 4.19 11.28
CA GLY A 68 23.07 2.87 10.65
C GLY A 68 21.85 1.98 10.90
N ARG A 69 20.72 2.56 11.34
CA ARG A 69 19.46 1.84 11.54
C ARG A 69 18.65 1.90 10.24
N ASP A 70 17.93 0.83 9.94
CA ASP A 70 16.94 0.87 8.88
C ASP A 70 15.80 1.79 9.30
N SER A 71 15.50 2.81 8.49
CA SER A 71 14.45 3.82 8.74
C SER A 71 13.01 3.27 8.69
N GLY A 72 12.87 1.95 8.67
CA GLY A 72 11.58 1.26 8.74
C GLY A 72 10.71 1.52 7.52
N TRP A 73 11.32 1.73 6.33
CA TRP A 73 10.61 1.81 5.05
C TRP A 73 10.14 0.41 4.63
N SER A 74 9.27 -0.18 5.45
CA SER A 74 8.65 -1.47 5.19
C SER A 74 7.57 -1.32 4.12
N ALA A 75 7.32 -2.38 3.35
CA ALA A 75 6.21 -2.43 2.41
C ALA A 75 4.90 -2.00 3.09
N GLN A 76 4.32 -0.90 2.61
CA GLN A 76 3.05 -0.37 3.10
C GLN A 76 2.00 -1.50 3.09
N SER A 77 1.43 -1.84 4.26
CA SER A 77 0.37 -2.85 4.36
C SER A 77 -0.85 -2.36 3.58
N ARG A 78 -1.02 -2.90 2.38
CA ARG A 78 -2.08 -2.49 1.43
C ARG A 78 -3.44 -3.08 1.80
N ASP A 79 -3.45 -4.09 2.66
CA ASP A 79 -4.62 -4.49 3.39
C ASP A 79 -4.86 -3.49 4.52
N ALA A 80 -5.98 -2.79 4.42
CA ALA A 80 -6.45 -1.81 5.37
C ALA A 80 -6.84 -2.50 6.69
N GLU A 81 -5.90 -3.12 7.38
CA GLU A 81 -6.06 -3.36 8.80
C GLU A 81 -6.18 -1.98 9.47
N LYS A 82 -7.32 -1.79 10.11
CA LYS A 82 -7.63 -0.59 10.87
C LYS A 82 -6.53 -0.37 11.89
N MET A 83 -5.77 0.72 11.75
CA MET A 83 -4.69 1.02 12.68
C MET A 83 -5.24 1.10 14.11
N SER A 84 -4.77 0.21 14.98
CA SER A 84 -5.22 0.16 16.37
C SER A 84 -4.76 1.42 17.14
N TRP A 85 -5.48 1.77 18.20
CA TRP A 85 -5.09 2.88 19.08
C TRP A 85 -3.70 2.66 19.68
N ALA A 86 -3.39 1.42 20.09
CA ALA A 86 -2.09 1.07 20.63
C ALA A 86 -0.95 1.31 19.61
N GLN A 87 -1.14 0.94 18.34
CA GLN A 87 -0.17 1.22 17.28
C GLN A 87 0.02 2.72 17.05
N ALA A 88 -1.08 3.48 16.97
CA ALA A 88 -1.05 4.91 16.77
C ALA A 88 -0.30 5.64 17.90
N VAL A 89 -0.63 5.32 19.16
CA VAL A 89 0.04 5.91 20.34
C VAL A 89 1.51 5.49 20.39
N ARG A 90 1.83 4.20 20.23
CA ARG A 90 3.22 3.73 20.26
C ARG A 90 4.11 4.43 19.24
N LYS A 91 3.58 4.75 18.06
CA LYS A 91 4.32 5.47 17.01
C LYS A 91 4.40 6.97 17.26
N HIS A 92 3.32 7.60 17.75
CA HIS A 92 3.21 9.05 17.81
C HIS A 92 3.38 9.68 19.20
N TRP A 93 3.52 8.90 20.27
CA TRP A 93 3.71 9.43 21.62
C TRP A 93 4.91 10.39 21.77
N PRO A 94 6.08 10.20 21.10
CA PRO A 94 7.19 11.14 21.25
C PRO A 94 6.83 12.52 20.70
N HIS A 95 6.06 12.56 19.61
CA HIS A 95 5.56 13.79 19.00
C HIS A 95 4.59 14.51 19.93
N ALA A 96 3.67 13.78 20.55
CA ALA A 96 2.71 14.34 21.50
C ALA A 96 3.40 14.91 22.74
N VAL A 97 4.39 14.20 23.29
CA VAL A 97 5.19 14.67 24.42
C VAL A 97 6.00 15.90 24.05
N ALA A 98 6.69 15.90 22.90
CA ALA A 98 7.43 17.07 22.42
C ALA A 98 6.51 18.29 22.25
N GLY A 99 5.33 18.10 21.66
CA GLY A 99 4.32 19.14 21.52
C GLY A 99 3.85 19.69 22.88
N LEU A 100 3.63 18.83 23.87
CA LEU A 100 3.23 19.23 25.22
C LEU A 100 4.33 20.01 25.95
N VAL A 101 5.58 19.53 25.89
CA VAL A 101 6.73 20.22 26.50
C VAL A 101 6.92 21.60 25.89
N CYS A 102 6.88 21.70 24.56
CA CYS A 102 6.96 22.99 23.86
C CYS A 102 5.77 23.90 24.22
N ALA A 103 4.56 23.36 24.32
CA ALA A 103 3.38 24.14 24.69
C ALA A 103 3.51 24.74 26.10
N VAL A 104 3.97 23.93 27.07
CA VAL A 104 4.27 24.41 28.42
C VAL A 104 5.33 25.52 28.34
N ALA A 105 6.46 25.30 27.67
CA ALA A 105 7.49 26.32 27.53
C ALA A 105 6.94 27.65 26.96
N VAL A 106 6.14 27.59 25.89
CA VAL A 106 5.54 28.80 25.29
C VAL A 106 4.62 29.51 26.27
N VAL A 107 3.78 28.79 27.02
CA VAL A 107 2.90 29.39 28.04
C VAL A 107 3.70 30.11 29.13
N TRP A 108 4.84 29.56 29.53
CA TRP A 108 5.68 30.14 30.58
C TRP A 108 6.51 31.34 30.11
N PHE A 109 7.06 31.29 28.89
CA PHE A 109 8.01 32.30 28.41
C PHE A 109 7.40 33.38 27.51
N ALA A 110 6.38 33.04 26.72
CA ALA A 110 5.80 33.91 25.69
C ALA A 110 4.33 33.54 25.40
N PRO A 111 3.41 33.68 26.38
CA PRO A 111 2.02 33.24 26.24
C PRO A 111 1.28 33.92 25.06
N GLU A 112 1.68 35.14 24.69
CA GLU A 112 1.14 35.86 23.54
C GLU A 112 1.46 35.18 22.19
N GLN A 113 2.51 34.36 22.14
CA GLN A 113 2.89 33.58 20.95
C GLN A 113 2.05 32.29 20.80
N LEU A 114 1.31 31.89 21.83
CA LEU A 114 0.61 30.61 21.85
C LEU A 114 -0.38 30.48 20.68
N VAL A 115 -1.10 31.56 20.36
CA VAL A 115 -2.07 31.57 19.24
C VAL A 115 -1.37 31.31 17.91
N TRP A 116 -0.21 31.91 17.69
CA TRP A 116 0.55 31.81 16.44
C TRP A 116 1.18 30.42 16.26
N VAL A 117 1.67 29.81 17.34
CA VAL A 117 2.29 28.47 17.30
C VAL A 117 1.25 27.36 17.51
N SER A 118 0.00 27.70 17.83
CA SER A 118 -1.05 26.72 18.16
C SER A 118 -1.27 25.64 17.10
N PRO A 119 -1.24 25.90 15.77
CA PRO A 119 -1.43 24.82 14.79
C PRO A 119 -0.30 23.79 14.84
N VAL A 120 0.93 24.25 15.11
CA VAL A 120 2.09 23.37 15.27
C VAL A 120 1.94 22.51 16.52
N LEU A 121 1.66 23.14 17.66
CA LEU A 121 1.52 22.44 18.94
C LEU A 121 0.34 21.46 18.93
N LEU A 122 -0.81 21.89 18.40
CA LEU A 122 -2.00 21.04 18.27
C LEU A 122 -1.74 19.87 17.34
N GLY A 123 -1.06 20.07 16.20
CA GLY A 123 -0.69 19.00 15.28
C GLY A 123 0.15 17.92 15.96
N LEU A 124 1.14 18.34 16.76
CA LEU A 124 2.02 17.44 17.51
C LEU A 124 1.28 16.69 18.62
N ILE A 125 0.52 17.40 19.46
CA ILE A 125 -0.24 16.80 20.57
C ILE A 125 -1.30 15.82 20.04
N LEU A 126 -1.99 16.17 18.95
CA LEU A 126 -3.04 15.36 18.36
C LEU A 126 -2.51 14.31 17.37
N ALA A 127 -1.20 14.16 17.19
CA ALA A 127 -0.60 13.26 16.21
C ALA A 127 -1.16 11.81 16.26
N PRO A 128 -1.34 11.17 17.42
CA PRO A 128 -1.94 9.83 17.47
C PRO A 128 -3.39 9.79 16.95
N ILE A 129 -4.17 10.82 17.26
CA ILE A 129 -5.59 10.93 16.89
C ILE A 129 -5.69 11.19 15.38
N LEU A 130 -4.91 12.15 14.87
CA LEU A 130 -4.85 12.49 13.45
C LEU A 130 -4.45 11.27 12.63
N SER A 131 -3.36 10.61 13.00
CA SER A 131 -2.85 9.40 12.33
C SER A 131 -3.91 8.30 12.25
N ARG A 132 -4.64 8.04 13.35
CA ARG A 132 -5.75 7.09 13.35
C ARG A 132 -6.92 7.57 12.47
N ALA A 133 -7.33 8.82 12.59
CA ALA A 133 -8.46 9.38 11.85
C ALA A 133 -8.24 9.32 10.33
N SER A 134 -7.03 9.60 9.86
CA SER A 134 -6.68 9.50 8.43
C SER A 134 -6.41 8.08 7.95
N GLY A 135 -6.07 7.15 8.85
CA GLY A 135 -5.92 5.72 8.53
C GLY A 135 -7.26 4.98 8.30
N HIS A 136 -8.40 5.63 8.55
CA HIS A 136 -9.73 5.04 8.41
C HIS A 136 -10.53 5.75 7.33
N ARG A 137 -11.30 5.00 6.54
CA ARG A 137 -12.38 5.60 5.75
C ARG A 137 -13.45 6.14 6.69
N ALA A 138 -13.75 7.42 6.57
CA ALA A 138 -14.73 8.07 7.41
C ALA A 138 -16.14 7.89 6.83
N ASP A 139 -16.99 7.10 7.46
CA ASP A 139 -18.35 6.89 6.94
C ASP A 139 -19.25 8.13 7.12
N LYS A 140 -18.95 8.96 8.12
CA LYS A 140 -19.70 10.17 8.49
C LYS A 140 -18.76 11.25 9.04
N GLY A 141 -19.25 12.49 9.13
CA GLY A 141 -18.55 13.61 9.77
C GLY A 141 -17.71 14.45 8.82
N ILE A 142 -16.90 15.35 9.40
CA ILE A 142 -16.21 16.41 8.65
C ILE A 142 -15.18 15.88 7.65
N LEU A 143 -14.58 14.71 7.92
CA LEU A 143 -13.62 14.07 7.02
C LEU A 143 -14.25 13.60 5.70
N THR A 144 -15.57 13.38 5.67
CA THR A 144 -16.27 13.04 4.42
C THR A 144 -16.24 14.19 3.40
N LEU A 145 -15.94 15.43 3.83
CA LEU A 145 -15.77 16.55 2.91
C LEU A 145 -14.53 16.40 2.03
N LEU A 146 -13.56 15.57 2.44
CA LEU A 146 -12.33 15.30 1.68
C LEU A 146 -12.49 14.22 0.60
N TYR A 147 -13.68 13.62 0.46
CA TYR A 147 -13.93 12.57 -0.52
C TYR A 147 -13.91 13.09 -1.94
N ILE A 148 -13.05 12.45 -2.76
CA ILE A 148 -13.02 12.64 -4.21
C ILE A 148 -14.24 11.97 -4.88
N PRO A 149 -14.56 12.30 -6.14
CA PRO A 149 -15.66 11.69 -6.88
C PRO A 149 -15.59 10.16 -6.89
N GLU A 150 -14.38 9.61 -7.03
CA GLU A 150 -14.09 8.18 -7.10
C GLU A 150 -14.34 7.48 -5.76
N ASP A 151 -14.22 8.16 -4.62
CA ASP A 151 -14.58 7.60 -3.31
C ASP A 151 -16.10 7.44 -3.16
N ARG A 152 -16.88 8.29 -3.82
CA ARG A 152 -18.36 8.25 -3.77
C ARG A 152 -18.96 7.37 -4.84
N ARG A 153 -18.34 7.35 -6.02
CA ARG A 153 -18.72 6.50 -7.15
C ARG A 153 -17.47 5.74 -7.59
N PRO A 154 -17.13 4.64 -6.89
CA PRO A 154 -15.98 3.84 -7.24
C PRO A 154 -16.06 3.38 -8.69
N PRO A 155 -14.94 3.47 -9.45
CA PRO A 155 -14.93 3.05 -10.85
C PRO A 155 -15.25 1.56 -10.96
N ALA A 156 -15.76 1.13 -12.12
CA ALA A 156 -16.23 -0.24 -12.32
C ALA A 156 -15.15 -1.29 -12.01
N VAL A 157 -13.88 -1.00 -12.36
CA VAL A 157 -12.73 -1.87 -12.02
C VAL A 157 -12.54 -2.02 -10.51
N ALA A 158 -12.66 -0.95 -9.72
CA ALA A 158 -12.53 -0.99 -8.27
C ALA A 158 -13.70 -1.76 -7.63
N ARG A 159 -14.92 -1.57 -8.13
CA ARG A 159 -16.10 -2.34 -7.69
C ARG A 159 -15.96 -3.82 -8.02
N ARG A 160 -15.50 -4.17 -9.23
CA ARG A 160 -15.25 -5.55 -9.65
C ARG A 160 -14.16 -6.19 -8.80
N ALA A 161 -13.04 -5.49 -8.58
CA ALA A 161 -11.98 -5.96 -7.69
C ALA A 161 -12.50 -6.19 -6.27
N ALA A 162 -13.30 -5.27 -5.73
CA ALA A 162 -13.92 -5.43 -4.41
C ALA A 162 -14.89 -6.62 -4.35
N ALA A 163 -15.68 -6.87 -5.40
CA ALA A 163 -16.58 -8.01 -5.49
C ALA A 163 -15.83 -9.35 -5.60
N LEU A 164 -14.66 -9.37 -6.24
CA LEU A 164 -13.83 -10.58 -6.37
C LEU A 164 -12.93 -10.83 -5.15
N ARG A 165 -12.67 -9.82 -4.30
CA ARG A 165 -11.80 -9.95 -3.11
C ARG A 165 -12.16 -11.13 -2.19
N PRO A 166 -13.44 -11.38 -1.82
CA PRO A 166 -13.77 -12.52 -0.96
C PRO A 166 -13.42 -13.86 -1.61
N ALA A 167 -13.71 -14.04 -2.90
CA ALA A 167 -13.35 -15.24 -3.64
C ALA A 167 -11.82 -15.40 -3.76
N LEU A 168 -11.09 -14.30 -4.02
CA LEU A 168 -9.63 -14.31 -4.04
C LEU A 168 -9.02 -14.64 -2.67
N ARG A 169 -9.65 -14.20 -1.57
CA ARG A 169 -9.20 -14.57 -0.21
C ARG A 169 -9.38 -16.05 0.08
N GLN A 170 -10.43 -16.68 -0.43
CA GLN A 170 -10.64 -18.13 -0.27
C GLN A 170 -9.56 -18.96 -0.98
N VAL A 171 -8.98 -18.43 -2.06
CA VAL A 171 -7.86 -19.06 -2.77
C VAL A 171 -6.50 -18.46 -2.39
N ALA A 172 -6.42 -17.58 -1.39
CA ALA A 172 -5.16 -16.95 -0.97
C ALA A 172 -4.19 -17.97 -0.34
N ASP A 173 -4.71 -19.08 0.19
CA ASP A 173 -3.93 -20.21 0.68
C ASP A 173 -3.48 -21.17 -0.44
N MET A 174 -3.73 -20.81 -1.71
CA MET A 174 -3.23 -21.56 -2.86
C MET A 174 -1.72 -21.35 -2.99
N THR A 175 -0.95 -22.39 -2.67
CA THR A 175 0.49 -22.40 -2.86
C THR A 175 0.84 -22.88 -4.27
N PRO A 176 2.02 -22.52 -4.82
CA PRO A 176 2.46 -23.04 -6.11
C PRO A 176 2.46 -24.58 -6.17
N ALA A 177 2.79 -25.25 -5.07
CA ALA A 177 2.73 -26.72 -5.00
C ALA A 177 1.29 -27.25 -5.09
N ARG A 178 0.32 -26.60 -4.41
CA ARG A 178 -1.10 -26.94 -4.53
C ARG A 178 -1.65 -26.68 -5.93
N LEU A 179 -1.20 -25.60 -6.59
CA LEU A 179 -1.56 -25.29 -7.97
C LEU A 179 -1.12 -26.40 -8.94
N LEU A 180 0.10 -26.94 -8.76
CA LEU A 180 0.62 -28.03 -9.58
C LEU A 180 -0.09 -29.37 -9.35
N ARG A 181 -0.63 -29.60 -8.13
CA ARG A 181 -1.37 -30.82 -7.79
C ARG A 181 -2.83 -30.82 -8.24
N ASP A 182 -3.49 -29.66 -8.28
CA ASP A 182 -4.90 -29.55 -8.67
C ASP A 182 -5.02 -29.32 -10.20
N PRO A 183 -5.45 -30.33 -10.99
CA PRO A 183 -5.52 -30.21 -12.44
C PRO A 183 -6.48 -29.11 -12.90
N GLU A 184 -7.57 -28.87 -12.17
CA GLU A 184 -8.52 -27.83 -12.52
C GLU A 184 -7.95 -26.44 -12.24
N ALA A 185 -7.21 -26.27 -11.12
CA ALA A 185 -6.55 -25.02 -10.81
C ALA A 185 -5.43 -24.70 -11.81
N LEU A 186 -4.64 -25.70 -12.19
CA LEU A 186 -3.61 -25.57 -13.20
C LEU A 186 -4.21 -25.13 -14.55
N GLN A 187 -5.30 -25.78 -14.99
CA GLN A 187 -5.99 -25.40 -16.22
C GLN A 187 -6.54 -23.96 -16.18
N ARG A 188 -7.15 -23.56 -15.06
CA ARG A 188 -7.64 -22.18 -14.86
C ARG A 188 -6.50 -21.16 -14.93
N HIS A 189 -5.32 -21.47 -14.38
CA HIS A 189 -4.14 -20.61 -14.44
C HIS A 189 -3.59 -20.52 -15.87
N LEU A 190 -3.48 -21.64 -16.59
CA LEU A 190 -3.05 -21.65 -17.99
C LEU A 190 -3.99 -20.86 -18.90
N ALA A 191 -5.30 -20.91 -18.64
CA ALA A 191 -6.31 -20.14 -19.38
C ALA A 191 -6.28 -18.64 -19.10
N SER A 192 -5.61 -18.20 -18.02
CA SER A 192 -5.53 -16.78 -17.63
C SER A 192 -4.49 -15.97 -18.40
N ASP A 193 -3.80 -16.60 -19.36
CA ASP A 193 -2.67 -16.08 -20.14
C ASP A 193 -1.66 -15.30 -19.28
N PRO A 194 -0.80 -16.01 -18.52
CA PRO A 194 0.18 -15.39 -17.65
C PRO A 194 1.38 -14.81 -18.43
N THR A 195 1.35 -14.78 -19.77
CA THR A 195 2.51 -14.37 -20.58
C THR A 195 2.76 -12.87 -20.49
N ASP A 196 3.84 -12.50 -19.80
CA ASP A 196 4.44 -11.18 -19.89
C ASP A 196 5.66 -11.29 -20.81
N GLY A 197 5.58 -10.67 -21.99
CA GLY A 197 6.48 -10.81 -23.14
C GLY A 197 7.89 -10.25 -22.94
N SER A 198 8.63 -10.73 -21.93
CA SER A 198 10.03 -10.37 -21.68
C SER A 198 10.96 -11.57 -21.81
N GLU A 199 11.38 -11.83 -23.05
CA GLU A 199 12.16 -13.02 -23.45
C GLU A 199 13.65 -12.99 -23.01
N GLY A 200 14.22 -11.82 -22.68
CA GLY A 200 15.68 -11.66 -22.62
C GLY A 200 16.41 -12.16 -21.36
N ARG A 201 15.83 -11.97 -20.16
CA ARG A 201 16.49 -12.30 -18.86
C ARG A 201 15.85 -13.50 -18.15
N ARG A 202 14.59 -13.80 -18.48
CA ARG A 202 13.83 -14.95 -17.98
C ARG A 202 14.32 -16.28 -18.54
N SER A 203 15.20 -16.29 -19.53
CA SER A 203 15.68 -17.53 -20.18
C SER A 203 16.54 -18.39 -19.24
N LEU A 204 17.51 -17.83 -18.50
CA LEU A 204 18.37 -18.59 -17.58
C LEU A 204 17.60 -19.14 -16.38
N ASP A 205 16.76 -18.30 -15.76
CA ASP A 205 15.88 -18.72 -14.66
C ASP A 205 14.91 -19.82 -15.13
N ARG A 206 14.42 -19.75 -16.39
CA ARG A 206 13.56 -20.78 -16.98
C ARG A 206 14.31 -22.09 -17.24
N ILE A 207 15.55 -22.02 -17.74
CA ILE A 207 16.38 -23.21 -18.00
C ILE A 207 16.72 -23.91 -16.68
N THR A 208 17.17 -23.15 -15.67
CA THR A 208 17.49 -23.68 -14.35
C THR A 208 16.25 -24.21 -13.63
N ALA A 209 15.12 -23.52 -13.71
CA ALA A 209 13.84 -24.02 -13.21
C ALA A 209 13.44 -25.35 -13.88
N ARG A 210 13.51 -25.44 -15.22
CA ARG A 210 13.22 -26.68 -15.95
C ARG A 210 14.10 -27.84 -15.50
N ALA A 211 15.40 -27.62 -15.35
CA ALA A 211 16.32 -28.67 -14.91
C ALA A 211 15.97 -29.18 -13.50
N LYS A 212 15.70 -28.27 -12.56
CA LYS A 212 15.29 -28.62 -11.18
C LYS A 212 13.95 -29.35 -11.13
N ILE A 213 12.98 -28.92 -11.94
CA ILE A 213 11.68 -29.58 -12.05
C ILE A 213 11.83 -30.99 -12.62
N ALA A 214 12.73 -31.18 -13.59
CA ALA A 214 12.98 -32.48 -14.21
C ALA A 214 13.62 -33.50 -13.24
N GLU A 215 14.36 -33.03 -12.23
CA GLU A 215 15.03 -33.88 -11.24
C GLU A 215 14.16 -34.15 -9.99
N ALA A 216 13.19 -33.28 -9.71
CA ALA A 216 12.31 -33.44 -8.55
C ALA A 216 11.41 -34.69 -8.67
N ALA A 217 11.12 -35.33 -7.54
CA ALA A 217 10.22 -36.47 -7.44
C ALA A 217 8.78 -36.08 -7.03
N THR A 218 8.54 -34.84 -6.58
CA THR A 218 7.20 -34.33 -6.28
C THR A 218 7.06 -32.83 -6.59
N PRO A 219 5.83 -32.31 -6.76
CA PRO A 219 5.59 -30.87 -6.91
C PRO A 219 6.08 -30.03 -5.72
N GLU A 220 6.01 -30.55 -4.50
CA GLU A 220 6.51 -29.88 -3.29
C GLU A 220 8.02 -29.73 -3.30
N GLU A 221 8.70 -30.80 -3.68
CA GLU A 221 10.16 -30.83 -3.80
C GLU A 221 10.63 -29.87 -4.90
N ALA A 222 9.98 -29.92 -6.06
CA ALA A 222 10.23 -28.99 -7.16
C ALA A 222 10.11 -27.53 -6.70
N VAL A 223 9.02 -27.16 -6.03
CA VAL A 223 8.81 -25.79 -5.54
C VAL A 223 9.83 -25.40 -4.46
N SER A 224 10.28 -26.35 -3.63
CA SER A 224 11.27 -26.09 -2.57
C SER A 224 12.67 -25.77 -3.09
N TRP A 225 13.03 -26.32 -4.26
CA TRP A 225 14.35 -26.12 -4.88
C TRP A 225 14.43 -24.84 -5.73
N LEU A 226 13.28 -24.25 -6.06
CA LEU A 226 13.21 -23.06 -6.90
C LEU A 226 13.49 -21.79 -6.10
N THR A 227 14.37 -20.95 -6.65
CA THR A 227 14.55 -19.58 -6.15
C THR A 227 13.32 -18.72 -6.49
N ARG A 228 13.21 -17.53 -5.88
CA ARG A 228 12.09 -16.63 -6.16
C ARG A 228 11.97 -16.24 -7.64
N THR A 229 13.09 -16.07 -8.33
CA THR A 229 13.11 -15.73 -9.76
C THR A 229 12.72 -16.93 -10.63
N GLU A 230 13.22 -18.12 -10.29
CA GLU A 230 12.87 -19.38 -10.95
C GLU A 230 11.38 -19.75 -10.77
N LEU A 231 10.82 -19.52 -9.57
CA LEU A 231 9.40 -19.74 -9.29
C LEU A 231 8.50 -18.79 -10.11
N VAL A 232 8.89 -17.52 -10.25
CA VAL A 232 8.18 -16.57 -11.12
C VAL A 232 8.30 -17.00 -12.58
N ALA A 233 9.46 -17.51 -13.01
CA ALA A 233 9.64 -18.05 -14.36
C ALA A 233 8.75 -19.28 -14.61
N LEU A 234 8.62 -20.18 -13.64
CA LEU A 234 7.68 -21.31 -13.68
C LEU A 234 6.24 -20.81 -13.84
N LEU A 235 5.74 -19.96 -12.93
CA LEU A 235 4.35 -19.49 -12.93
C LEU A 235 3.96 -18.68 -14.18
N GLY A 236 4.93 -18.05 -14.84
CA GLY A 236 4.74 -17.29 -16.08
C GLY A 236 4.90 -18.10 -17.37
N SER A 237 5.33 -19.38 -17.28
CA SER A 237 5.63 -20.22 -18.45
C SER A 237 4.63 -21.39 -18.55
N PRO A 238 3.68 -21.37 -19.50
CA PRO A 238 2.68 -22.42 -19.67
C PRO A 238 3.29 -23.81 -19.87
N ASP A 239 4.40 -23.89 -20.61
CA ASP A 239 5.13 -25.12 -20.92
C ASP A 239 5.76 -25.74 -19.67
N LEU A 240 6.37 -24.92 -18.80
CA LEU A 240 6.94 -25.42 -17.54
C LEU A 240 5.87 -25.87 -16.54
N LEU A 241 4.74 -25.17 -16.49
CA LEU A 241 3.63 -25.52 -15.61
C LEU A 241 3.01 -26.87 -15.97
N VAL A 242 2.84 -27.14 -17.27
CA VAL A 242 2.40 -28.46 -17.73
C VAL A 242 3.44 -29.51 -17.36
N GLU A 243 4.73 -29.26 -17.60
CA GLU A 243 5.82 -30.20 -17.28
C GLU A 243 5.89 -30.53 -15.78
N ALA A 244 5.68 -29.55 -14.91
CA ALA A 244 5.69 -29.72 -13.46
C ALA A 244 4.42 -30.37 -12.88
N GLY A 245 3.29 -30.30 -13.59
CA GLY A 245 1.99 -30.84 -13.15
C GLY A 245 1.70 -32.28 -13.56
N GLN A 246 2.54 -32.91 -14.40
CA GLN A 246 2.31 -34.30 -14.84
C GLN A 246 2.76 -35.33 -13.78
N GLU A 247 1.80 -35.89 -13.04
CA GLU A 247 2.04 -36.96 -12.04
C GLU A 247 2.67 -38.24 -12.61
N SER A 248 2.53 -38.50 -13.91
CA SER A 248 3.08 -39.69 -14.57
C SER A 248 4.61 -39.76 -14.55
N ARG A 249 5.29 -38.63 -14.35
CA ARG A 249 6.76 -38.53 -14.33
C ARG A 249 7.36 -38.91 -12.97
N PHE A 250 6.68 -38.54 -11.89
CA PHE A 250 7.12 -38.77 -10.51
C PHE A 250 7.05 -40.25 -10.08
N ARG A 251 6.28 -41.09 -10.78
CA ARG A 251 6.23 -42.55 -10.54
C ARG A 251 7.34 -43.34 -11.23
N GLY A 252 8.09 -42.73 -12.15
CA GLY A 252 9.09 -43.43 -12.97
C GLY A 252 10.40 -43.78 -12.26
N VAL A 253 10.66 -43.25 -11.06
CA VAL A 253 11.96 -43.38 -10.37
C VAL A 253 11.99 -44.59 -9.40
N MET A 254 10.85 -45.22 -9.10
CA MET A 254 10.79 -46.41 -8.22
C MET A 254 10.88 -47.75 -8.96
N THR A 255 11.83 -47.91 -9.89
CA THR A 255 12.24 -49.26 -10.31
C THR A 255 13.63 -49.53 -9.74
N PRO A 256 13.78 -50.36 -8.70
CA PRO A 256 15.10 -50.76 -8.27
C PRO A 256 15.73 -51.60 -9.38
N LEU A 257 16.91 -51.16 -9.84
CA LEU A 257 17.83 -51.98 -10.61
C LEU A 257 18.20 -53.22 -9.78
N GLN A 258 17.42 -54.29 -9.88
CA GLN A 258 17.95 -55.63 -9.66
C GLN A 258 18.71 -56.03 -10.93
N ARG A 259 20.04 -55.88 -10.88
CA ARG A 259 20.97 -56.59 -11.76
C ARG A 259 21.75 -57.58 -10.93
N GLY A 260 21.79 -58.83 -11.43
CA GLY A 260 22.94 -59.73 -11.40
C GLY A 260 23.23 -60.43 -10.09
#